data_AF-A0AAD5SVF8-F1
#
_entry.id   AF-A0AAD5SVF8-F1
#
_cell.length_a   1.000
_cell.length_b   1.000
_cell.length_c   1.000
_cell.angle_alpha   90.00
_cell.angle_beta   90.00
_cell.angle_gamma   90.00
#
_symmetry.space_group_name_H-M   'P 1'
#
loop_
_entity.id
_entity.type
_entity.pdbx_description
1 polymer ?
#
loop_
_entity_poly.entity_id
_entity_poly.type
_entity_poly.pdbx_seq_one_letter_code
_entity_poly.pdbx_strand_id
1 'polypeptide(L)'
;MGLSAESAVSPETTADVVAAGHVDTIEPMVAIEPGAACESMICEKKLNILTKRSRSTYCDLIKDTDAVGDTGWFISHTWSYRFLDVVKAINLFFEGKDDKEPFIWFDIFSNSQYIADGRQFEWWGTSFMNSIKEMGKVIMILLPWDNPVILTRAWCVLEVYASHKTGSSFHVAMTKKESARFSEGMIYDADEFYEMLARVSCQKSDASLEVDKENIFALVKEQVGFGNLDRLVLQVFGDWMLSKLQDMIVDTSGEDKAHLQDALADLRVKQGKYKAAKSLYINALTWKKEVLGEDHQNVLVSLNNLAVLYQTQGLHTEAESLGYWGRGDPDTLASLNNLAILYDSQGLYTKAELLHPDCLARRMRVLSEDHHDTLDSLGNLAILYKNQGLYSKAEPLFVDCLARTTRTLGMDHPDTLQSLNNLAALYNQQRLYTKAVPLCVICVARTATENDPNLLQHLIFYNVCGTSLYKLGH
;
A
#
# COMPACT_ATOMS: atom_id res chain seq x y z
N MET A 1 58.92 -45.36 -27.25
CA MET A 1 58.47 -43.98 -26.93
C MET A 1 57.23 -44.15 -26.05
N GLY A 2 57.40 -44.33 -24.74
CA GLY A 2 57.37 -43.27 -23.73
C GLY A 2 55.92 -43.08 -23.27
N LEU A 3 55.48 -43.69 -22.14
CA LEU A 3 55.35 -43.08 -20.78
C LEU A 3 54.44 -41.83 -20.83
N SER A 4 53.36 -41.63 -20.06
CA SER A 4 52.94 -41.96 -18.67
C SER A 4 51.42 -41.70 -18.57
N ALA A 5 50.58 -42.48 -17.85
CA ALA A 5 50.20 -42.32 -16.42
C ALA A 5 49.77 -40.87 -16.05
N GLU A 6 48.71 -40.54 -15.32
CA GLU A 6 47.73 -41.19 -14.43
C GLU A 6 46.61 -40.13 -14.18
N SER A 7 45.31 -40.45 -14.08
CA SER A 7 44.57 -40.85 -12.87
C SER A 7 44.62 -39.79 -11.74
N ALA A 8 43.59 -39.47 -10.96
CA ALA A 8 42.28 -40.07 -10.74
C ALA A 8 41.41 -39.05 -9.97
N VAL A 9 40.09 -39.23 -10.10
CA VAL A 9 39.05 -38.53 -9.35
C VAL A 9 38.56 -39.45 -8.21
N SER A 10 38.29 -38.83 -7.05
CA SER A 10 37.53 -39.32 -5.87
C SER A 10 38.27 -40.26 -4.88
N PRO A 11 37.84 -40.44 -3.60
CA PRO A 11 36.58 -39.98 -2.96
C PRO A 11 36.69 -39.46 -1.48
N GLU A 12 35.53 -39.01 -0.98
CA GLU A 12 35.06 -38.98 0.43
C GLU A 12 35.70 -38.05 1.49
N THR A 13 34.86 -37.19 2.09
CA THR A 13 34.45 -37.36 3.50
C THR A 13 33.26 -36.46 3.87
N THR A 14 32.24 -37.09 4.44
CA THR A 14 31.07 -36.49 5.07
C THR A 14 31.43 -35.91 6.44
N ALA A 15 31.05 -34.66 6.72
CA ALA A 15 30.84 -34.15 8.08
C ALA A 15 29.99 -32.87 8.08
N ASP A 16 28.77 -33.02 8.60
CA ASP A 16 28.03 -32.12 9.49
C ASP A 16 27.63 -30.68 9.08
N VAL A 17 26.31 -30.54 9.05
CA VAL A 17 25.47 -29.35 9.21
C VAL A 17 25.80 -28.63 10.53
N VAL A 18 26.00 -27.29 10.50
CA VAL A 18 25.40 -26.26 11.40
C VAL A 18 26.04 -24.87 11.14
N ALA A 19 25.17 -23.91 10.81
CA ALA A 19 25.19 -22.45 11.02
C ALA A 19 26.52 -21.65 11.15
N ALA A 20 26.68 -20.62 10.30
CA ALA A 20 27.16 -19.28 10.69
C ALA A 20 26.92 -18.26 9.55
N GLY A 21 26.41 -17.07 9.90
CA GLY A 21 26.02 -16.01 8.98
C GLY A 21 27.19 -15.42 8.17
N HIS A 22 26.90 -15.08 6.91
CA HIS A 22 27.79 -14.30 6.07
C HIS A 22 27.77 -12.84 6.51
N VAL A 23 28.90 -12.40 7.06
CA VAL A 23 29.27 -10.99 7.17
C VAL A 23 29.83 -10.60 5.80
N ASP A 24 29.06 -9.85 5.02
CA ASP A 24 29.55 -9.31 3.75
C ASP A 24 30.62 -8.25 4.03
N THR A 25 31.86 -8.60 3.71
CA THR A 25 33.03 -7.73 3.71
C THR A 25 32.88 -6.64 2.65
N ILE A 26 33.01 -5.38 3.07
CA ILE A 26 33.01 -4.18 2.21
C ILE A 26 34.21 -4.23 1.24
N GLU A 27 33.95 -4.32 -0.06
CA GLU A 27 35.00 -4.12 -1.09
C GLU A 27 35.38 -2.63 -1.22
N PRO A 28 36.67 -2.30 -1.41
CA PRO A 28 37.13 -0.92 -1.50
C PRO A 28 36.74 -0.24 -2.82
N MET A 29 36.27 1.01 -2.72
CA MET A 29 35.86 1.88 -3.84
C MET A 29 36.89 1.94 -4.99
N VAL A 30 36.47 1.46 -6.16
CA VAL A 30 37.15 1.61 -7.45
C VAL A 30 37.10 3.08 -7.89
N ALA A 31 38.22 3.58 -8.44
CA ALA A 31 38.37 4.95 -8.90
C ALA A 31 37.50 5.25 -10.13
N ILE A 32 36.88 6.44 -10.14
CA ILE A 32 35.98 6.91 -11.21
C ILE A 32 36.82 7.46 -12.39
N GLU A 33 36.52 7.05 -13.62
CA GLU A 33 37.17 7.53 -14.86
C GLU A 33 36.71 8.94 -15.29
N PRO A 34 37.58 9.71 -15.99
CA PRO A 34 37.37 11.13 -16.27
C PRO A 34 36.46 11.36 -17.50
N GLY A 35 35.16 11.16 -17.32
CA GLY A 35 34.08 11.70 -18.18
C GLY A 35 33.16 12.70 -17.46
N ALA A 36 33.52 13.04 -16.22
CA ALA A 36 32.68 13.59 -15.15
C ALA A 36 32.56 15.13 -15.11
N ALA A 37 32.48 15.82 -16.26
CA ALA A 37 32.54 17.29 -16.30
C ALA A 37 31.33 18.00 -15.65
N CYS A 38 30.16 17.37 -15.58
CA CYS A 38 28.98 17.90 -14.87
C CYS A 38 28.97 17.51 -13.38
N GLU A 39 29.64 16.40 -13.04
CA GLU A 39 29.62 15.75 -11.73
C GLU A 39 30.69 16.33 -10.79
N SER A 40 31.81 16.85 -11.33
CA SER A 40 32.82 17.59 -10.56
C SER A 40 32.31 18.94 -10.05
N MET A 41 31.41 19.59 -10.81
CA MET A 41 30.99 20.96 -10.53
C MET A 41 30.12 21.10 -9.25
N ILE A 42 29.45 20.03 -8.82
CA ILE A 42 28.68 19.97 -7.56
C ILE A 42 29.56 19.60 -6.38
N CYS A 43 30.53 18.70 -6.59
CA CYS A 43 31.55 18.39 -5.60
C CYS A 43 32.42 19.62 -5.30
N GLU A 44 32.67 20.47 -6.29
CA GLU A 44 33.47 21.69 -6.12
C GLU A 44 32.66 22.90 -5.62
N LYS A 45 31.34 22.98 -5.91
CA LYS A 45 30.48 24.11 -5.48
C LYS A 45 29.62 23.85 -4.24
N LYS A 46 29.32 22.60 -3.88
CA LYS A 46 28.25 22.27 -2.92
C LYS A 46 28.55 21.10 -1.96
N LEU A 47 29.76 20.52 -1.95
CA LEU A 47 30.07 19.29 -1.22
C LEU A 47 31.50 19.29 -0.66
N ASN A 48 31.67 19.03 0.63
CA ASN A 48 32.99 18.74 1.20
C ASN A 48 33.18 17.23 1.34
N ILE A 49 34.04 16.66 0.50
CA ILE A 49 34.30 15.22 0.45
C ILE A 49 35.70 14.93 1.02
N LEU A 50 35.80 13.94 1.92
CA LEU A 50 37.05 13.41 2.47
C LEU A 50 38.07 13.11 1.36
N THR A 51 39.33 13.55 1.52
CA THR A 51 40.40 13.17 0.59
C THR A 51 41.17 11.94 1.09
N LYS A 52 41.48 11.02 0.16
CA LYS A 52 42.28 9.79 0.37
C LYS A 52 43.68 10.02 0.99
N ARG A 53 44.12 11.27 1.15
CA ARG A 53 45.50 11.64 1.53
C ARG A 53 45.71 11.83 3.03
N SER A 54 44.68 12.19 3.81
CA SER A 54 44.87 12.60 5.22
C SER A 54 44.27 11.66 6.28
N ARG A 55 43.37 10.73 5.91
CA ARG A 55 42.60 9.91 6.89
C ARG A 55 41.93 10.76 8.00
N SER A 56 41.65 12.04 7.76
CA SER A 56 41.03 12.93 8.74
C SER A 56 39.61 13.27 8.33
N THR A 57 38.70 13.36 9.31
CA THR A 57 37.35 13.92 9.13
C THR A 57 37.46 15.42 8.84
N TYR A 58 36.56 15.95 8.01
CA TYR A 58 36.55 17.37 7.60
C TYR A 58 36.51 18.34 8.81
N CYS A 59 36.07 17.88 9.98
CA CYS A 59 36.12 18.61 11.25
C CYS A 59 37.49 19.17 11.65
N ASP A 60 38.60 18.56 11.21
CA ASP A 60 39.95 19.03 11.56
C ASP A 60 40.47 20.15 10.63
N LEU A 61 39.91 20.29 9.42
CA LEU A 61 40.17 21.41 8.50
C LEU A 61 39.34 22.66 8.82
N ILE A 62 38.27 22.49 9.60
CA ILE A 62 37.36 23.58 10.04
C ILE A 62 38.02 24.49 11.07
N LYS A 63 39.22 24.17 11.56
CA LYS A 63 39.92 25.03 12.52
C LYS A 63 40.67 26.21 11.88
N ASP A 64 40.78 26.30 10.54
CA ASP A 64 41.73 27.27 9.96
C ASP A 64 41.35 27.89 8.60
N THR A 65 40.05 28.03 8.26
CA THR A 65 39.65 28.90 7.13
C THR A 65 38.28 29.54 7.31
N ASP A 66 38.18 30.82 6.93
CA ASP A 66 36.95 31.63 6.78
C ASP A 66 35.99 31.11 5.68
N ALA A 67 36.01 29.81 5.37
CA ALA A 67 35.32 29.18 4.25
C ALA A 67 33.97 28.53 4.63
N VAL A 68 33.45 28.79 5.85
CA VAL A 68 32.17 28.26 6.32
C VAL A 68 31.09 29.30 6.10
N GLY A 69 30.28 29.13 5.05
CA GLY A 69 29.05 29.90 4.85
C GLY A 69 27.84 29.28 5.55
N ASP A 70 26.79 30.06 5.77
CA ASP A 70 25.56 29.59 6.42
C ASP A 70 24.86 28.51 5.58
N THR A 71 24.75 27.29 6.13
CA THR A 71 24.01 26.18 5.51
C THR A 71 22.51 26.40 5.60
N GLY A 72 21.81 26.33 4.46
CA GLY A 72 20.36 26.48 4.39
C GLY A 72 19.59 25.19 4.12
N TRP A 73 20.29 24.05 3.98
CA TRP A 73 19.68 22.77 3.64
C TRP A 73 20.39 21.59 4.31
N PHE A 74 19.59 20.73 4.94
CA PHE A 74 20.01 19.45 5.50
C PHE A 74 19.62 18.30 4.56
N ILE A 75 20.54 17.39 4.24
CA ILE A 75 20.26 16.20 3.40
C ILE A 75 20.24 14.94 4.25
N SER A 76 19.05 14.37 4.35
CA SER A 76 18.80 13.04 4.88
C SER A 76 18.94 11.99 3.77
N HIS A 77 19.84 11.03 3.96
CA HIS A 77 20.06 9.92 3.01
C HIS A 77 20.54 8.66 3.74
N THR A 78 20.57 7.52 3.05
CA THR A 78 21.20 6.28 3.55
C THR A 78 22.37 5.85 2.66
N TRP A 79 23.40 5.27 3.29
CA TRP A 79 24.60 4.73 2.64
C TRP A 79 24.33 3.51 1.77
N SER A 80 23.19 2.84 1.94
CA SER A 80 22.76 1.76 1.05
C SER A 80 22.55 2.26 -0.39
N TYR A 81 22.39 3.57 -0.58
CA TYR A 81 22.29 4.16 -1.91
C TYR A 81 23.67 4.47 -2.47
N ARG A 82 23.82 4.31 -3.79
CA ARG A 82 25.03 4.80 -4.46
C ARG A 82 25.09 6.30 -4.31
N PHE A 83 26.23 6.84 -3.89
CA PHE A 83 26.45 8.28 -3.74
C PHE A 83 26.05 9.07 -5.00
N LEU A 84 26.32 8.51 -6.19
CA LEU A 84 25.91 9.11 -7.46
C LEU A 84 24.38 9.24 -7.61
N ASP A 85 23.60 8.30 -7.08
CA ASP A 85 22.14 8.36 -7.13
C ASP A 85 21.61 9.46 -6.18
N VAL A 86 22.25 9.66 -5.03
CA VAL A 86 21.98 10.77 -4.11
C VAL A 86 22.26 12.11 -4.79
N VAL A 87 23.44 12.28 -5.40
CA VAL A 87 23.81 13.51 -6.12
C VAL A 87 22.85 13.79 -7.28
N LYS A 88 22.48 12.76 -8.06
CA LYS A 88 21.50 12.89 -9.16
C LYS A 88 20.14 13.35 -8.67
N ALA A 89 19.67 12.82 -7.53
CA ALA A 89 18.40 13.23 -6.95
C ALA A 89 18.42 14.69 -6.49
N ILE A 90 19.52 15.12 -5.87
CA ILE A 90 19.71 16.52 -5.42
C ILE A 90 19.76 17.47 -6.62
N ASN A 91 20.49 17.11 -7.68
CA ASN A 91 20.57 17.94 -8.90
C ASN A 91 19.20 18.17 -9.51
N LEU A 92 18.42 17.09 -9.66
CA LEU A 92 17.07 17.19 -10.18
C LEU A 92 16.17 18.04 -9.27
N PHE A 93 16.32 17.92 -7.96
CA PHE A 93 15.54 18.73 -7.01
C PHE A 93 15.84 20.23 -7.11
N PHE A 94 17.08 20.63 -7.40
CA PHE A 94 17.49 22.02 -7.51
C PHE A 94 17.43 22.59 -8.94
N GLU A 95 17.14 21.76 -9.95
CA GLU A 95 16.99 22.21 -11.33
C GLU A 95 15.91 23.31 -11.45
N GLY A 96 16.27 24.46 -12.00
CA GLY A 96 15.35 25.59 -12.17
C GLY A 96 15.03 26.40 -10.91
N LYS A 97 15.65 26.11 -9.76
CA LYS A 97 15.53 26.93 -8.53
C LYS A 97 16.63 28.00 -8.51
N ASP A 98 16.29 29.22 -8.05
CA ASP A 98 17.27 30.33 -7.99
C ASP A 98 18.39 30.00 -7.00
N ASP A 99 19.62 30.03 -7.52
CA ASP A 99 20.77 29.27 -7.05
C ASP A 99 21.77 30.20 -6.33
N LYS A 100 21.29 31.03 -5.42
CA LYS A 100 22.16 31.72 -4.45
C LYS A 100 22.64 30.69 -3.41
N GLU A 101 23.60 29.89 -3.88
CA GLU A 101 24.54 29.00 -3.20
C GLU A 101 24.00 28.32 -1.93
N PRO A 102 23.17 27.26 -2.07
CA PRO A 102 22.87 26.43 -0.92
C PRO A 102 24.16 25.74 -0.45
N PHE A 103 24.68 26.14 0.70
CA PHE A 103 25.59 25.31 1.46
C PHE A 103 24.76 24.12 1.99
N ILE A 104 25.06 22.94 1.45
CA ILE A 104 24.32 21.70 1.71
C ILE A 104 25.07 20.90 2.76
N TRP A 105 24.40 20.65 3.89
CA TRP A 105 24.92 19.76 4.90
C TRP A 105 24.44 18.33 4.59
N PHE A 106 25.38 17.45 4.24
CA PHE A 106 25.11 16.02 4.15
C PHE A 106 25.20 15.40 5.53
N ASP A 107 24.34 14.42 5.80
CA ASP A 107 24.54 13.51 6.93
C ASP A 107 25.85 12.71 6.81
N ILE A 108 26.96 13.39 7.10
CA ILE A 108 28.30 12.82 7.27
C ILE A 108 28.42 12.25 8.70
N PHE A 109 27.45 12.53 9.59
CA PHE A 109 27.52 12.08 10.96
C PHE A 109 27.51 10.55 11.09
N SER A 110 26.95 9.82 10.12
CA SER A 110 26.86 8.36 10.19
C SER A 110 28.20 7.58 10.12
N ASN A 111 29.34 8.23 9.81
CA ASN A 111 30.68 7.59 9.89
C ASN A 111 31.61 8.18 10.96
N SER A 112 31.25 9.30 11.60
CA SER A 112 32.15 10.00 12.56
C SER A 112 31.55 10.15 13.96
N GLN A 113 30.36 9.60 14.21
CA GLN A 113 29.56 9.83 15.42
C GLN A 113 30.15 9.33 16.75
N TYR A 114 31.35 8.73 16.77
CA TYR A 114 31.97 8.29 18.03
C TYR A 114 33.48 8.53 18.18
N ILE A 115 34.11 9.34 17.32
CA ILE A 115 35.53 9.69 17.52
C ILE A 115 35.73 11.09 18.13
N ALA A 116 34.68 11.93 18.17
CA ALA A 116 34.79 13.28 18.73
C ALA A 116 34.31 13.37 20.19
N ASP A 117 35.26 13.40 21.12
CA ASP A 117 35.23 14.12 22.41
C ASP A 117 34.38 13.62 23.61
N GLY A 118 33.79 12.42 23.59
CA GLY A 118 33.16 11.87 24.82
C GLY A 118 31.99 12.69 25.40
N ARG A 119 31.26 13.43 24.55
CA ARG A 119 30.08 14.22 24.95
C ARG A 119 28.83 13.33 25.05
N GLN A 120 27.95 13.65 26.00
CA GLN A 120 26.69 12.92 26.23
C GLN A 120 25.67 13.14 25.09
N PHE A 121 24.84 12.13 24.81
CA PHE A 121 23.84 12.16 23.74
C PHE A 121 22.78 13.28 23.90
N GLU A 122 22.53 13.75 25.13
CA GLU A 122 21.61 14.87 25.40
C GLU A 122 22.08 16.18 24.77
N TRP A 123 23.40 16.38 24.68
CA TRP A 123 24.01 17.46 23.92
C TRP A 123 23.74 17.31 22.42
N TRP A 124 23.81 16.09 21.89
CA TRP A 124 23.50 15.80 20.50
C TRP A 124 22.04 16.08 20.17
N GLY A 125 21.09 15.65 21.00
CA GLY A 125 19.67 15.94 20.80
C GLY A 125 19.38 17.44 20.70
N THR A 126 20.01 18.26 21.55
CA THR A 126 19.82 19.72 21.54
C THR A 126 20.54 20.40 20.37
N SER A 127 21.82 20.08 20.16
CA SER A 127 22.62 20.66 19.08
C SER A 127 22.07 20.29 17.71
N PHE A 128 21.68 19.03 17.50
CA PHE A 128 21.10 18.56 16.24
C PHE A 128 19.80 19.27 15.90
N MET A 129 18.89 19.41 16.87
CA MET A 129 17.64 20.14 16.69
C MET A 129 17.90 21.62 16.38
N ASN A 130 18.86 22.25 17.06
CA ASN A 130 19.24 23.63 16.77
C ASN A 130 19.81 23.78 15.36
N SER A 131 20.65 22.85 14.90
CA SER A 131 21.18 22.87 13.53
C SER A 131 20.07 22.71 12.49
N ILE A 132 19.12 21.78 12.68
CA ILE A 132 17.98 21.64 11.76
C ILE A 132 17.09 22.88 11.76
N LYS A 133 16.94 23.54 12.91
CA LYS A 133 16.21 24.82 13.03
C LYS A 133 16.92 25.96 12.32
N GLU A 134 18.25 26.07 12.47
CA GLU A 134 19.07 27.10 11.82
C GLU A 134 19.08 26.93 10.29
N MET A 135 19.21 25.70 9.79
CA MET A 135 19.10 25.40 8.36
C MET A 135 17.69 25.66 7.83
N GLY A 136 16.65 25.34 8.61
CA GLY A 136 15.25 25.61 8.28
C GLY A 136 14.66 24.76 7.15
N LYS A 137 15.46 23.95 6.46
CA LYS A 137 15.01 23.09 5.35
C LYS A 137 15.69 21.73 5.37
N VAL A 138 14.90 20.67 5.23
CA VAL A 138 15.33 19.28 5.19
C VAL A 138 14.90 18.67 3.87
N ILE A 139 15.82 18.01 3.17
CA ILE A 139 15.53 17.19 1.99
C ILE A 139 15.85 15.73 2.34
N MET A 140 14.91 14.83 2.10
CA MET A 140 15.09 13.40 2.26
C MET A 140 15.18 12.70 0.90
N ILE A 141 16.19 11.85 0.72
CA ILE A 141 16.36 11.07 -0.50
C ILE A 141 15.55 9.77 -0.40
N LEU A 142 14.47 9.67 -1.18
CA LEU A 142 13.56 8.54 -1.13
C LEU A 142 13.83 7.57 -2.29
N LEU A 143 14.59 6.50 -2.05
CA LEU A 143 14.97 5.52 -3.07
C LEU A 143 14.95 4.08 -2.51
N PRO A 144 14.34 3.09 -3.16
CA PRO A 144 13.21 3.27 -4.05
C PRO A 144 12.00 3.80 -3.24
N TRP A 145 11.02 4.38 -3.92
CA TRP A 145 9.87 5.00 -3.24
C TRP A 145 8.89 3.96 -2.66
N ASP A 146 8.78 2.79 -3.28
CA ASP A 146 7.88 1.67 -2.95
C ASP A 146 8.36 0.85 -1.74
N ASN A 147 9.66 0.89 -1.44
CA ASN A 147 10.27 0.26 -0.27
C ASN A 147 11.42 1.13 0.28
N PRO A 148 11.09 2.23 0.98
CA PRO A 148 12.07 3.22 1.33
C PRO A 148 12.95 2.77 2.49
N VAL A 149 14.15 2.28 2.15
CA VAL A 149 15.18 1.88 3.11
C VAL A 149 15.49 3.01 4.09
N ILE A 150 15.40 4.26 3.64
CA ILE A 150 15.61 5.44 4.50
C ILE A 150 14.67 5.49 5.70
N LEU A 151 13.41 5.05 5.58
CA LEU A 151 12.45 5.02 6.69
C LEU A 151 12.65 3.83 7.64
N THR A 152 13.57 2.92 7.30
CA THR A 152 14.02 1.85 8.20
C THR A 152 15.19 2.28 9.09
N ARG A 153 15.71 3.51 8.93
CA ARG A 153 16.87 4.00 9.67
C ARG A 153 16.45 4.93 10.81
N ALA A 154 16.89 4.64 12.04
CA ALA A 154 16.49 5.37 13.23
C ALA A 154 16.86 6.86 13.17
N TRP A 155 18.04 7.18 12.64
CA TRP A 155 18.49 8.55 12.40
C TRP A 155 17.58 9.30 11.42
N CYS A 156 17.25 8.68 10.28
CA CYS A 156 16.42 9.31 9.27
C CYS A 156 14.99 9.56 9.74
N VAL A 157 14.43 8.63 10.52
CA VAL A 157 13.13 8.84 11.17
C VAL A 157 13.21 9.99 12.20
N LEU A 158 14.29 10.09 12.96
CA LEU A 158 14.51 11.19 13.89
C LEU A 158 14.64 12.55 13.17
N GLU A 159 15.20 12.58 11.95
CA GLU A 159 15.27 13.78 11.11
C GLU A 159 13.89 14.27 10.67
N VAL A 160 12.96 13.36 10.36
CA VAL A 160 11.55 13.73 10.12
C VAL A 160 10.97 14.39 11.37
N TYR A 161 11.15 13.77 12.54
CA TYR A 161 10.69 14.34 13.82
C TYR A 161 11.31 15.71 14.09
N ALA A 162 12.61 15.85 13.89
CA ALA A 162 13.34 17.08 14.13
C ALA A 162 12.83 18.21 13.22
N SER A 163 12.66 17.93 11.93
CA SER A 163 12.12 18.90 10.98
C SER A 163 10.75 19.43 11.42
N HIS A 164 9.87 18.56 11.91
CA HIS A 164 8.56 18.94 12.42
C HIS A 164 8.66 19.75 13.71
N LYS A 165 9.46 19.27 14.69
CA LYS A 165 9.62 19.91 15.99
C LYS A 165 10.19 21.32 15.89
N THR A 166 11.09 21.54 14.93
CA THR A 166 11.75 22.85 14.70
C THR A 166 10.94 23.77 13.80
N GLY A 167 9.88 23.28 13.16
CA GLY A 167 9.12 24.01 12.15
C GLY A 167 9.88 24.19 10.82
N SER A 168 10.88 23.35 10.56
CA SER A 168 11.66 23.36 9.33
C SER A 168 10.84 22.77 8.18
N SER A 169 11.00 23.29 6.96
CA SER A 169 10.31 22.74 5.79
C SER A 169 10.90 21.38 5.40
N PHE A 170 10.03 20.41 5.12
CA PHE A 170 10.43 19.07 4.71
C PHE A 170 10.16 18.84 3.22
N HIS A 171 11.14 18.28 2.53
CA HIS A 171 11.12 18.02 1.09
C HIS A 171 11.61 16.61 0.83
N VAL A 172 11.19 16.05 -0.30
CA VAL A 172 11.69 14.75 -0.78
C VAL A 172 12.31 14.93 -2.15
N ALA A 173 13.45 14.28 -2.36
CA ALA A 173 14.12 14.21 -3.65
C ALA A 173 14.31 12.76 -4.09
N MET A 174 14.20 12.55 -5.40
CA MET A 174 14.33 11.26 -6.06
C MET A 174 15.13 11.42 -7.35
N THR A 175 15.70 10.34 -7.87
CA THR A 175 16.34 10.38 -9.20
C THR A 175 15.28 10.57 -10.29
N LYS A 176 15.69 10.96 -11.50
CA LYS A 176 14.77 11.07 -12.66
C LYS A 176 14.06 9.74 -12.94
N LYS A 177 14.80 8.62 -12.88
CA LYS A 177 14.24 7.28 -13.08
C LYS A 177 13.20 6.95 -12.01
N GLU A 178 13.51 7.23 -10.75
CA GLU A 178 12.59 6.91 -9.66
C GLU A 178 11.38 7.85 -9.63
N SER A 179 11.56 9.11 -10.00
CA SER A 179 10.45 10.07 -10.15
C SER A 179 9.47 9.63 -11.24
N ALA A 180 9.97 9.07 -12.35
CA ALA A 180 9.11 8.51 -13.39
C ALA A 180 8.35 7.27 -12.91
N ARG A 181 9.02 6.35 -12.20
CA ARG A 181 8.37 5.18 -11.57
C ARG A 181 7.29 5.60 -10.57
N PHE A 182 7.58 6.60 -9.75
CA PHE A 182 6.62 7.15 -8.80
C PHE A 182 5.41 7.73 -9.54
N SER A 183 5.63 8.53 -10.58
CA SER A 183 4.52 9.10 -11.37
C SER A 183 3.64 8.02 -11.99
N GLU A 184 4.24 6.98 -12.55
CA GLU A 184 3.53 5.84 -13.14
C GLU A 184 2.71 5.10 -12.06
N GLY A 185 3.33 4.79 -10.92
CA GLY A 185 2.64 4.18 -9.78
C GLY A 185 1.44 5.03 -9.33
N MET A 186 1.59 6.35 -9.25
CA MET A 186 0.49 7.24 -8.82
C MET A 186 -0.66 7.36 -9.82
N ILE A 187 -0.42 7.06 -11.10
CA ILE A 187 -1.47 7.06 -12.13
C ILE A 187 -2.28 5.76 -12.06
N TYR A 188 -1.62 4.62 -11.83
CA TYR A 188 -2.27 3.31 -11.88
C TYR A 188 -2.73 2.77 -10.52
N ASP A 189 -1.98 3.04 -9.45
CA ASP A 189 -2.26 2.57 -8.09
C ASP A 189 -1.72 3.56 -7.04
N ALA A 190 -2.51 4.60 -6.75
CA ALA A 190 -2.15 5.59 -5.74
C ALA A 190 -2.19 5.02 -4.31
N ASP A 191 -2.82 3.87 -4.08
CA ASP A 191 -2.87 3.24 -2.76
C ASP A 191 -1.52 2.58 -2.40
N GLU A 192 -0.71 2.20 -3.40
CA GLU A 192 0.61 1.59 -3.21
C GLU A 192 1.51 2.42 -2.28
N PHE A 193 1.51 3.74 -2.41
CA PHE A 193 2.30 4.61 -1.52
C PHE A 193 1.77 4.64 -0.09
N TYR A 194 0.46 4.57 0.10
CA TYR A 194 -0.13 4.53 1.45
C TYR A 194 0.09 3.19 2.11
N GLU A 195 -0.03 2.11 1.36
CA GLU A 195 0.31 0.78 1.86
C GLU A 195 1.79 0.70 2.25
N MET A 196 2.68 1.28 1.43
CA MET A 196 4.09 1.40 1.77
C MET A 196 4.26 2.17 3.09
N LEU A 197 3.67 3.36 3.24
CA LEU A 197 3.79 4.15 4.47
C LEU A 197 3.18 3.44 5.69
N ALA A 198 2.09 2.71 5.51
CA ALA A 198 1.45 1.94 6.58
C ALA A 198 2.33 0.77 7.08
N ARG A 199 3.25 0.27 6.25
CA ARG A 199 4.24 -0.75 6.64
C ARG A 199 5.42 -0.16 7.43
N VAL A 200 5.64 1.16 7.35
CA VAL A 200 6.71 1.83 8.09
C VAL A 200 6.42 1.76 9.59
N SER A 201 7.40 1.31 10.36
CA SER A 201 7.34 1.29 11.81
C SER A 201 8.62 1.85 12.39
N CYS A 202 8.52 3.02 13.01
CA CYS A 202 9.65 3.73 13.61
C CYS A 202 10.30 2.91 14.73
N GLN A 203 9.51 2.07 15.44
CA GLN A 203 10.03 1.18 16.48
C GLN A 203 10.89 0.03 15.93
N LYS A 204 10.69 -0.35 14.66
CA LYS A 204 11.49 -1.37 13.97
C LYS A 204 12.70 -0.78 13.25
N SER A 205 12.90 0.54 13.33
CA SER A 205 14.04 1.19 12.69
C SER A 205 15.37 0.78 13.33
N ASP A 206 16.45 0.89 12.56
CA ASP A 206 17.77 0.41 12.94
C ASP A 206 18.86 1.47 12.74
N ALA A 207 19.98 1.32 13.45
CA ALA A 207 21.15 2.17 13.31
C ALA A 207 22.42 1.33 13.21
N SER A 208 23.47 1.85 12.59
CA SER A 208 24.73 1.10 12.43
C SER A 208 25.43 0.85 13.77
N LEU A 209 25.21 1.72 14.77
CA LEU A 209 25.70 1.58 16.13
C LEU A 209 24.52 1.36 17.08
N GLU A 210 24.54 0.28 17.85
CA GLU A 210 23.48 -0.03 18.81
C GLU A 210 23.32 1.05 19.88
N VAL A 211 24.43 1.69 20.30
CA VAL A 211 24.38 2.79 21.28
C VAL A 211 23.58 3.99 20.75
N ASP A 212 23.72 4.31 19.45
CA ASP A 212 22.93 5.40 18.85
C ASP A 212 21.45 5.04 18.81
N LYS A 213 21.13 3.79 18.43
CA LYS A 213 19.76 3.29 18.42
C LYS A 213 19.11 3.39 19.80
N GLU A 214 19.78 2.91 20.84
CA GLU A 214 19.28 2.97 22.22
C GLU A 214 18.99 4.41 22.66
N ASN A 215 19.92 5.33 22.36
CA ASN A 215 19.80 6.73 22.72
C ASN A 215 18.67 7.45 21.93
N ILE A 216 18.56 7.22 20.63
CA ILE A 216 17.46 7.73 19.80
C ILE A 216 16.13 7.18 20.33
N PHE A 217 16.08 5.89 20.66
CA PHE A 217 14.86 5.24 21.15
C PHE A 217 14.45 5.79 22.52
N ALA A 218 15.41 6.09 23.40
CA ALA A 218 15.15 6.76 24.67
C ALA A 218 14.56 8.17 24.44
N LEU A 219 15.19 8.97 23.58
CA LEU A 219 14.70 10.30 23.22
C LEU A 219 13.29 10.25 22.61
N VAL A 220 13.04 9.33 21.68
CA VAL A 220 11.73 9.16 21.06
C VAL A 220 10.69 8.77 22.11
N LYS A 221 10.97 7.81 23.00
CA LYS A 221 10.04 7.40 24.07
C LYS A 221 9.69 8.55 24.99
N GLU A 222 10.66 9.38 25.35
CA GLU A 222 10.47 10.51 26.26
C GLU A 222 9.70 11.67 25.60
N GLN A 223 10.04 12.01 24.36
CA GLN A 223 9.61 13.28 23.74
C GLN A 223 8.34 13.17 22.90
N VAL A 224 8.06 12.01 22.28
CA VAL A 224 6.94 11.86 21.34
C VAL A 224 6.21 10.52 21.45
N GLY A 225 6.94 9.45 21.72
CA GLY A 225 6.47 8.07 21.66
C GLY A 225 6.38 7.54 20.22
N PHE A 226 6.67 6.25 20.02
CA PHE A 226 6.72 5.64 18.69
C PHE A 226 5.41 5.72 17.91
N GLY A 227 4.26 5.49 18.57
CA GLY A 227 2.96 5.56 17.87
C GLY A 227 2.60 6.96 17.37
N ASN A 228 3.03 8.03 18.06
CA ASN A 228 2.84 9.39 17.56
C ASN A 228 3.87 9.73 16.48
N LEU A 229 5.08 9.19 16.59
CA LEU A 229 6.11 9.34 15.57
C LEU A 229 5.70 8.66 14.24
N ASP A 230 5.11 7.47 14.30
CA ASP A 230 4.56 6.78 13.11
C ASP A 230 3.49 7.64 12.43
N ARG A 231 2.56 8.20 13.21
CA ARG A 231 1.54 9.13 12.69
C ARG A 231 2.15 10.39 12.09
N LEU A 232 3.21 10.91 12.71
CA LEU A 232 3.92 12.09 12.22
C LEU A 232 4.60 11.82 10.88
N VAL A 233 5.28 10.67 10.72
CA VAL A 233 5.89 10.26 9.45
C VAL A 233 4.81 10.14 8.38
N LEU A 234 3.70 9.45 8.68
CA LEU A 234 2.55 9.33 7.77
C LEU A 234 2.01 10.71 7.35
N GLN A 235 1.90 11.65 8.30
CA GLN A 235 1.43 13.00 8.04
C GLN A 235 2.40 13.78 7.15
N VAL A 236 3.69 13.80 7.48
CA VAL A 236 4.71 14.56 6.73
C VAL A 236 4.80 14.07 5.28
N PHE A 237 4.86 12.75 5.07
CA PHE A 237 4.88 12.19 3.73
C PHE A 237 3.53 12.32 3.00
N GLY A 238 2.41 12.24 3.71
CA GLY A 238 1.09 12.49 3.15
C GLY A 238 0.94 13.93 2.64
N ASP A 239 1.39 14.92 3.41
CA ASP A 239 1.36 16.33 3.01
C ASP A 239 2.30 16.61 1.84
N TRP A 240 3.49 16.00 1.83
CA TRP A 240 4.40 16.05 0.68
C TRP A 240 3.75 15.45 -0.57
N MET A 241 3.16 14.26 -0.46
CA MET A 241 2.50 13.58 -1.57
C MET A 241 1.34 14.43 -2.14
N LEU A 242 0.55 15.06 -1.27
CA LEU A 242 -0.51 15.96 -1.71
C LEU A 242 0.03 17.10 -2.57
N SER A 243 1.10 17.76 -2.13
CA SER A 243 1.76 18.81 -2.92
C SER A 243 2.27 18.24 -4.25
N LYS A 244 2.88 17.06 -4.21
CA LYS A 244 3.48 16.44 -5.39
C LYS A 244 2.44 16.06 -6.45
N LEU A 245 1.31 15.48 -6.04
CA LEU A 245 0.21 15.17 -6.95
C LEU A 245 -0.42 16.44 -7.54
N GLN A 246 -0.53 17.52 -6.75
CA GLN A 246 -1.01 18.81 -7.26
C GLN A 246 -0.11 19.35 -8.37
N ASP A 247 1.22 19.30 -8.18
CA ASP A 247 2.18 19.70 -9.21
C ASP A 247 2.05 18.84 -10.46
N MET A 248 1.96 17.51 -10.30
CA MET A 248 1.81 16.58 -11.42
C MET A 248 0.52 16.82 -12.21
N ILE A 249 -0.60 17.17 -11.57
CA ILE A 249 -1.87 17.48 -12.24
C ILE A 249 -1.78 18.75 -13.11
N VAL A 250 -0.91 19.70 -12.73
CA VAL A 250 -0.66 20.92 -13.52
C VAL A 250 0.13 20.58 -14.78
N ASP A 251 1.15 19.73 -14.66
CA ASP A 251 2.07 19.38 -15.74
C ASP A 251 1.52 18.29 -16.69
N THR A 252 0.52 17.53 -16.23
CA THR A 252 -0.06 16.40 -16.96
C THR A 252 -1.36 16.79 -17.66
N SER A 253 -1.65 16.15 -18.80
CA SER A 253 -2.87 16.35 -19.56
C SER A 253 -3.48 15.01 -19.99
N GLY A 254 -4.73 15.02 -20.43
CA GLY A 254 -5.41 13.81 -20.90
C GLY A 254 -5.84 12.88 -19.77
N GLU A 255 -5.75 11.58 -20.03
CA GLU A 255 -6.25 10.53 -19.15
C GLU A 255 -5.49 10.44 -17.83
N ASP A 256 -4.16 10.53 -17.90
CA ASP A 256 -3.29 10.52 -16.72
C ASP A 256 -3.64 11.63 -15.73
N LYS A 257 -4.04 12.81 -16.23
CA LYS A 257 -4.50 13.92 -15.37
C LYS A 257 -5.77 13.55 -14.60
N ALA A 258 -6.71 12.87 -15.25
CA ALA A 258 -7.97 12.47 -14.63
C ALA A 258 -7.73 11.38 -13.56
N HIS A 259 -6.81 10.45 -13.82
CA HIS A 259 -6.39 9.45 -12.81
C HIS A 259 -5.69 10.10 -11.62
N LEU A 260 -4.77 11.04 -11.84
CA LEU A 260 -4.12 11.79 -10.76
C LEU A 260 -5.11 12.63 -9.94
N GLN A 261 -6.16 13.17 -10.58
CA GLN A 261 -7.24 13.88 -9.88
C GLN A 261 -8.06 12.96 -8.99
N ASP A 262 -8.36 11.73 -9.45
CA ASP A 262 -9.05 10.72 -8.64
C ASP A 262 -8.17 10.29 -7.45
N ALA A 263 -6.89 10.00 -7.70
CA ALA A 263 -5.92 9.70 -6.64
C ALA A 263 -5.88 10.82 -5.59
N LEU A 264 -5.71 12.08 -6.01
CA LEU A 264 -5.71 13.22 -5.09
C LEU A 264 -7.04 13.36 -4.34
N ALA A 265 -8.17 13.03 -4.97
CA ALA A 265 -9.48 13.06 -4.33
C ALA A 265 -9.57 12.04 -3.19
N ASP A 266 -9.12 10.79 -3.42
CA ASP A 266 -9.07 9.74 -2.40
C ASP A 266 -8.29 10.20 -1.16
N LEU A 267 -7.18 10.91 -1.36
CA LEU A 267 -6.36 11.42 -0.25
C LEU A 267 -7.10 12.48 0.55
N ARG A 268 -7.83 13.35 -0.15
CA ARG A 268 -8.67 14.36 0.51
C ARG A 268 -9.83 13.71 1.27
N VAL A 269 -10.36 12.58 0.81
CA VAL A 269 -11.34 11.79 1.58
C VAL A 269 -10.70 11.23 2.85
N LYS A 270 -9.51 10.61 2.76
CA LYS A 270 -8.77 10.10 3.93
C LYS A 270 -8.46 11.20 4.96
N GLN A 271 -8.24 12.45 4.52
CA GLN A 271 -8.08 13.62 5.39
C GLN A 271 -9.39 14.24 5.91
N GLY A 272 -10.56 13.72 5.53
CA GLY A 272 -11.87 14.30 5.86
C GLY A 272 -12.20 15.61 5.12
N LYS A 273 -11.41 15.99 4.11
CA LYS A 273 -11.61 17.20 3.28
C LYS A 273 -12.56 16.92 2.12
N TYR A 274 -13.79 16.49 2.43
CA TYR A 274 -14.77 15.99 1.46
C TYR A 274 -15.14 16.98 0.35
N LYS A 275 -15.20 18.29 0.65
CA LYS A 275 -15.49 19.33 -0.37
C LYS A 275 -14.42 19.40 -1.46
N ALA A 276 -13.15 19.30 -1.08
CA ALA A 276 -12.03 19.31 -2.01
C ALA A 276 -11.98 18.01 -2.84
N ALA A 277 -12.24 16.87 -2.19
CA ALA A 277 -12.36 15.59 -2.88
C ALA A 277 -13.47 15.61 -3.94
N LYS A 278 -14.65 16.14 -3.58
CA LYS A 278 -15.79 16.27 -4.50
C LYS A 278 -15.44 17.04 -5.76
N SER A 279 -14.78 18.19 -5.63
CA SER A 279 -14.38 18.98 -6.81
C SER A 279 -13.42 18.23 -7.73
N LEU A 280 -12.51 17.44 -7.16
CA LEU A 280 -11.53 16.68 -7.93
C LEU A 280 -12.19 15.53 -8.70
N TYR A 281 -13.02 14.72 -8.04
CA TYR A 281 -13.78 13.65 -8.71
C TYR A 281 -14.70 14.19 -9.81
N ILE A 282 -15.37 15.32 -9.59
CA ILE A 282 -16.25 15.91 -10.62
C ILE A 282 -15.44 16.36 -11.83
N ASN A 283 -14.26 16.97 -11.63
CA ASN A 283 -13.40 17.40 -12.73
C ASN A 283 -12.90 16.20 -13.54
N ALA A 284 -12.39 15.16 -12.85
CA ALA A 284 -11.91 13.93 -13.48
C ALA A 284 -13.04 13.25 -14.27
N LEU A 285 -14.22 13.10 -13.64
CA LEU A 285 -15.40 12.49 -14.25
C LEU A 285 -15.88 13.27 -15.47
N THR A 286 -15.91 14.60 -15.41
CA THR A 286 -16.36 15.44 -16.53
C THR A 286 -15.47 15.21 -17.75
N TRP A 287 -14.15 15.25 -17.56
CA TRP A 287 -13.21 14.98 -18.64
C TRP A 287 -13.37 13.55 -19.18
N LYS A 288 -13.47 12.54 -18.30
CA LYS A 288 -13.63 11.13 -18.70
C LYS A 288 -14.92 10.93 -19.51
N LYS A 289 -16.03 11.58 -19.13
CA LYS A 289 -17.29 11.52 -19.88
C LYS A 289 -17.19 12.15 -21.27
N GLU A 290 -16.52 13.30 -21.38
CA GLU A 290 -16.37 14.02 -22.65
C GLU A 290 -15.48 13.28 -23.65
N VAL A 291 -14.39 12.65 -23.18
CA VAL A 291 -13.37 12.05 -24.05
C VAL A 291 -13.61 10.55 -24.29
N LEU A 292 -13.93 9.79 -23.25
CA LEU A 292 -14.06 8.34 -23.31
C LEU A 292 -15.50 7.89 -23.59
N GLY A 293 -16.48 8.77 -23.36
CA GLY A 293 -17.90 8.46 -23.47
C GLY A 293 -18.50 7.93 -22.17
N GLU A 294 -19.82 8.05 -22.02
CA GLU A 294 -20.53 7.74 -20.78
C GLU A 294 -20.43 6.27 -20.34
N ASP A 295 -20.19 5.36 -21.28
CA ASP A 295 -20.16 3.91 -21.07
C ASP A 295 -18.75 3.37 -20.77
N HIS A 296 -17.71 4.21 -20.77
CA HIS A 296 -16.34 3.73 -20.57
C HIS A 296 -16.07 3.31 -19.12
N GLN A 297 -15.37 2.20 -18.90
CA GLN A 297 -15.04 1.65 -17.56
C GLN A 297 -14.51 2.71 -16.58
N ASN A 298 -13.58 3.57 -17.03
CA ASN A 298 -13.02 4.63 -16.18
C ASN A 298 -14.04 5.70 -15.73
N VAL A 299 -15.09 5.96 -16.52
CA VAL A 299 -16.21 6.82 -16.10
C VAL A 299 -17.01 6.16 -14.98
N LEU A 300 -17.21 4.83 -15.08
CA LEU A 300 -17.93 4.04 -14.10
C LEU A 300 -17.18 4.00 -12.75
N VAL A 301 -15.85 3.82 -12.78
CA VAL A 301 -15.01 3.87 -11.58
C VAL A 301 -15.11 5.24 -10.89
N SER A 302 -14.97 6.34 -11.62
CA SER A 302 -15.07 7.69 -11.03
C SER A 302 -16.47 8.00 -10.47
N LEU A 303 -17.54 7.49 -11.10
CA LEU A 303 -18.91 7.60 -10.58
C LEU A 303 -19.08 6.84 -9.25
N ASN A 304 -18.53 5.62 -9.16
CA ASN A 304 -18.53 4.83 -7.94
C ASN A 304 -17.80 5.56 -6.80
N ASN A 305 -16.61 6.10 -7.07
CA ASN A 305 -15.81 6.80 -6.05
C ASN A 305 -16.56 8.05 -5.53
N LEU A 306 -17.22 8.81 -6.41
CA LEU A 306 -18.04 9.95 -6.02
C LEU A 306 -19.30 9.53 -5.23
N ALA A 307 -19.90 8.38 -5.55
CA ALA A 307 -21.04 7.84 -4.80
C ALA A 307 -20.63 7.42 -3.38
N VAL A 308 -19.49 6.75 -3.22
CA VAL A 308 -18.89 6.42 -1.91
C VAL A 308 -18.62 7.70 -1.12
N LEU A 309 -18.11 8.76 -1.76
CA LEU A 309 -17.91 10.07 -1.12
C LEU A 309 -19.23 10.70 -0.62
N TYR A 310 -20.31 10.62 -1.37
CA TYR A 310 -21.61 11.13 -0.92
C TYR A 310 -22.19 10.30 0.22
N GLN A 311 -21.98 9.00 0.19
CA GLN A 311 -22.44 8.11 1.24
C GLN A 311 -21.67 8.30 2.56
N THR A 312 -20.35 8.50 2.51
CA THR A 312 -19.55 8.82 3.70
C THR A 312 -19.98 10.14 4.35
N GLN A 313 -20.58 11.05 3.58
CA GLN A 313 -21.17 12.31 4.05
C GLN A 313 -22.66 12.18 4.48
N GLY A 314 -23.29 11.01 4.30
CA GLY A 314 -24.72 10.82 4.56
C GLY A 314 -25.66 11.46 3.53
N LEU A 315 -25.12 11.89 2.38
CA LEU A 315 -25.86 12.48 1.26
C LEU A 315 -26.44 11.37 0.38
N HIS A 316 -27.43 10.64 0.92
CA HIS A 316 -28.02 9.46 0.29
C HIS A 316 -28.72 9.78 -1.03
N THR A 317 -29.46 10.88 -1.09
CA THR A 317 -30.16 11.34 -2.30
C THR A 317 -29.21 11.69 -3.43
N GLU A 318 -28.06 12.28 -3.13
CA GLU A 318 -27.05 12.64 -4.12
C GLU A 318 -26.30 11.39 -4.59
N ALA A 319 -25.97 10.47 -3.68
CA ALA A 319 -25.40 9.16 -4.05
C ALA A 319 -26.35 8.36 -4.94
N GLU A 320 -27.65 8.37 -4.62
CA GLU A 320 -28.72 7.77 -5.43
C GLU A 320 -28.89 8.48 -6.78
N SER A 321 -28.79 9.82 -6.82
CA SER A 321 -28.90 10.62 -8.05
C SER A 321 -27.69 10.48 -8.98
N LEU A 322 -26.50 10.24 -8.42
CA LEU A 322 -25.35 9.82 -9.22
C LEU A 322 -25.63 8.49 -9.89
N GLY A 323 -26.51 7.67 -9.31
CA GLY A 323 -27.42 6.82 -10.08
C GLY A 323 -26.76 5.97 -11.14
N TYR A 324 -25.53 5.52 -10.91
CA TYR A 324 -24.76 4.78 -11.90
C TYR A 324 -24.02 3.64 -11.22
N TRP A 325 -24.81 2.69 -10.71
CA TRP A 325 -24.39 1.30 -10.53
C TRP A 325 -24.18 0.58 -11.88
N GLY A 326 -23.54 1.26 -12.84
CA GLY A 326 -23.10 0.77 -14.14
C GLY A 326 -24.18 0.27 -15.09
N ARG A 327 -24.22 0.80 -16.30
CA ARG A 327 -24.72 0.01 -17.43
C ARG A 327 -23.90 -1.26 -17.55
N GLY A 328 -24.59 -2.37 -17.84
CA GLY A 328 -24.08 -3.41 -18.74
C GLY A 328 -22.94 -4.27 -18.24
N ASP A 329 -21.79 -3.69 -17.95
CA ASP A 329 -20.54 -4.43 -18.03
C ASP A 329 -20.32 -5.32 -16.80
N PRO A 330 -19.87 -6.58 -17.00
CA PRO A 330 -19.76 -7.59 -15.94
C PRO A 330 -18.94 -7.13 -14.72
N ASP A 331 -17.86 -6.38 -14.95
CA ASP A 331 -16.93 -5.91 -13.90
C ASP A 331 -17.58 -4.85 -12.99
N THR A 332 -18.46 -4.01 -13.54
CA THR A 332 -19.19 -3.00 -12.76
C THR A 332 -20.29 -3.67 -11.92
N LEU A 333 -20.91 -4.73 -12.45
CA LEU A 333 -21.88 -5.54 -11.71
C LEU A 333 -21.21 -6.37 -10.61
N ALA A 334 -19.97 -6.81 -10.81
CA ALA A 334 -19.16 -7.45 -9.77
C ALA A 334 -18.84 -6.50 -8.61
N SER A 335 -18.45 -5.26 -8.93
CA SER A 335 -18.17 -4.23 -7.93
C SER A 335 -19.41 -3.87 -7.09
N LEU A 336 -20.57 -3.75 -7.74
CA LEU A 336 -21.87 -3.55 -7.09
C LEU A 336 -22.25 -4.71 -6.16
N ASN A 337 -22.09 -5.95 -6.62
CA ASN A 337 -22.36 -7.15 -5.82
C ASN A 337 -21.43 -7.22 -4.59
N ASN A 338 -20.14 -6.91 -4.76
CA ASN A 338 -19.16 -6.93 -3.68
C ASN A 338 -19.46 -5.87 -2.62
N LEU A 339 -19.93 -4.69 -3.02
CA LEU A 339 -20.34 -3.66 -2.07
C LEU A 339 -21.61 -4.07 -1.30
N ALA A 340 -22.56 -4.72 -1.97
CA ALA A 340 -23.75 -5.24 -1.32
C ALA A 340 -23.38 -6.30 -0.25
N ILE A 341 -22.43 -7.20 -0.57
CA ILE A 341 -21.85 -8.16 0.39
C ILE A 341 -21.19 -7.43 1.56
N LEU A 342 -20.44 -6.36 1.29
CA LEU A 342 -19.81 -5.57 2.35
C LEU A 342 -20.85 -4.97 3.30
N TYR A 343 -21.95 -4.42 2.80
CA TYR A 343 -23.04 -3.91 3.65
C TYR A 343 -23.73 -4.99 4.46
N ASP A 344 -23.97 -6.17 3.87
CA ASP A 344 -24.52 -7.31 4.59
C ASP A 344 -23.60 -7.73 5.74
N SER A 345 -22.28 -7.84 5.49
CA SER A 345 -21.28 -8.19 6.50
C SER A 345 -21.18 -7.20 7.66
N GLN A 346 -21.54 -5.93 7.42
CA GLN A 346 -21.58 -4.86 8.42
C GLN A 346 -22.94 -4.72 9.11
N GLY A 347 -23.92 -5.56 8.78
CA GLY A 347 -25.29 -5.51 9.31
C GLY A 347 -26.12 -4.33 8.79
N LEU A 348 -25.68 -3.66 7.73
CA LEU A 348 -26.36 -2.52 7.10
C LEU A 348 -27.41 -3.00 6.09
N TYR A 349 -28.35 -3.81 6.56
CA TYR A 349 -29.29 -4.57 5.73
C TYR A 349 -30.16 -3.72 4.80
N THR A 350 -30.60 -2.54 5.23
CA THR A 350 -31.39 -1.63 4.38
C THR A 350 -30.61 -1.16 3.16
N LYS A 351 -29.28 -1.00 3.29
CA LYS A 351 -28.41 -0.61 2.17
C LYS A 351 -28.17 -1.79 1.22
N ALA A 352 -27.98 -2.99 1.76
CA ALA A 352 -27.84 -4.20 0.96
C ALA A 352 -29.13 -4.55 0.19
N GLU A 353 -30.32 -4.30 0.76
CA GLU A 353 -31.62 -4.57 0.11
C GLU A 353 -31.89 -3.63 -1.07
N LEU A 354 -31.25 -2.47 -1.12
CA LEU A 354 -31.30 -1.58 -2.30
C LEU A 354 -30.40 -2.11 -3.44
N LEU A 355 -29.25 -2.70 -3.11
CA LEU A 355 -28.22 -3.04 -4.10
C LEU A 355 -28.37 -4.44 -4.70
N HIS A 356 -28.71 -5.45 -3.89
CA HIS A 356 -28.79 -6.84 -4.37
C HIS A 356 -29.87 -7.05 -5.45
N PRO A 357 -31.12 -6.58 -5.30
CA PRO A 357 -32.15 -6.75 -6.34
C PRO A 357 -31.83 -6.00 -7.63
N ASP A 358 -31.25 -4.80 -7.52
CA ASP A 358 -30.86 -3.98 -8.67
C ASP A 358 -29.71 -4.64 -9.45
N CYS A 359 -28.69 -5.15 -8.75
CA CYS A 359 -27.60 -5.94 -9.34
C CYS A 359 -28.11 -7.16 -10.10
N LEU A 360 -28.99 -7.95 -9.46
CA LEU A 360 -29.58 -9.15 -10.04
C LEU A 360 -30.37 -8.83 -11.32
N ALA A 361 -31.25 -7.83 -11.26
CA ALA A 361 -32.06 -7.42 -12.41
C ALA A 361 -31.23 -6.88 -13.58
N ARG A 362 -30.03 -6.35 -13.31
CA ARG A 362 -29.09 -5.92 -14.35
C ARG A 362 -28.30 -7.10 -14.93
N ARG A 363 -27.76 -7.99 -14.09
CA ARG A 363 -27.06 -9.21 -14.54
C ARG A 363 -27.96 -10.09 -15.40
N MET A 364 -29.23 -10.27 -15.03
CA MET A 364 -30.23 -10.97 -15.85
C MET A 364 -30.38 -10.38 -17.26
N ARG A 365 -30.31 -9.05 -17.40
CA ARG A 365 -30.44 -8.36 -18.70
C ARG A 365 -29.19 -8.50 -19.57
N VAL A 366 -28.01 -8.58 -18.97
CA VAL A 366 -26.72 -8.51 -19.68
C VAL A 366 -26.16 -9.90 -19.93
N LEU A 367 -26.00 -10.68 -18.87
CA LEU A 367 -25.25 -11.94 -18.87
C LEU A 367 -26.15 -13.12 -19.22
N SER A 368 -27.45 -12.89 -19.36
CA SER A 368 -28.53 -13.86 -19.30
C SER A 368 -28.81 -14.36 -17.88
N GLU A 369 -29.98 -14.96 -17.79
CA GLU A 369 -30.63 -15.36 -16.57
C GLU A 369 -29.91 -16.56 -15.92
N ASP A 370 -29.33 -17.45 -16.73
CA ASP A 370 -28.68 -18.70 -16.33
C ASP A 370 -27.14 -18.59 -16.22
N HIS A 371 -26.60 -17.39 -16.37
CA HIS A 371 -25.15 -17.14 -16.22
C HIS A 371 -24.69 -17.27 -14.78
N HIS A 372 -23.47 -17.79 -14.58
CA HIS A 372 -22.87 -18.01 -13.26
C HIS A 372 -22.97 -16.77 -12.35
N ASP A 373 -22.49 -15.61 -12.81
CA ASP A 373 -22.60 -14.36 -12.03
C ASP A 373 -24.04 -13.93 -11.67
N THR A 374 -25.02 -14.22 -12.54
CA THR A 374 -26.43 -13.94 -12.26
C THR A 374 -26.94 -14.85 -11.14
N LEU A 375 -26.56 -16.12 -11.17
CA LEU A 375 -26.92 -17.12 -10.16
C LEU A 375 -26.26 -16.82 -8.81
N ASP A 376 -25.02 -16.32 -8.81
CA ASP A 376 -24.32 -15.87 -7.60
C ASP A 376 -25.01 -14.67 -6.94
N SER A 377 -25.40 -13.67 -7.73
CA SER A 377 -26.16 -12.52 -7.19
C SER A 377 -27.52 -12.93 -6.64
N LEU A 378 -28.18 -13.91 -7.26
CA LEU A 378 -29.43 -14.49 -6.77
C LEU A 378 -29.22 -15.19 -5.41
N GLY A 379 -28.16 -15.97 -5.28
CA GLY A 379 -27.76 -16.61 -4.03
C GLY A 379 -27.44 -15.59 -2.92
N ASN A 380 -26.73 -14.51 -3.26
CA ASN A 380 -26.39 -13.45 -2.30
C ASN A 380 -27.62 -12.68 -1.81
N LEU A 381 -28.58 -12.39 -2.69
CA LEU A 381 -29.86 -11.78 -2.28
C LEU A 381 -30.64 -12.69 -1.31
N ALA A 382 -30.62 -14.00 -1.55
CA ALA A 382 -31.24 -14.97 -0.65
C ALA A 382 -30.53 -15.04 0.72
N ILE A 383 -29.19 -14.95 0.74
CA ILE A 383 -28.39 -14.87 1.97
C ILE A 383 -28.73 -13.61 2.78
N LEU A 384 -28.84 -12.46 2.12
CA LEU A 384 -29.26 -11.22 2.75
C LEU A 384 -30.60 -11.39 3.49
N TYR A 385 -31.62 -11.94 2.82
CA TYR A 385 -32.92 -12.15 3.45
C TYR A 385 -32.88 -13.18 4.58
N LYS A 386 -32.05 -14.22 4.45
CA LYS A 386 -31.80 -15.17 5.54
C LYS A 386 -31.17 -14.47 6.75
N ASN A 387 -30.17 -13.62 6.56
CA ASN A 387 -29.47 -12.89 7.62
C ASN A 387 -30.41 -11.90 8.35
N GLN A 388 -31.38 -11.32 7.64
CA GLN A 388 -32.44 -10.49 8.21
C GLN A 388 -33.56 -11.30 8.93
N GLY A 389 -33.55 -12.63 8.84
CA GLY A 389 -34.64 -13.48 9.35
C GLY A 389 -35.91 -13.47 8.47
N LEU A 390 -35.85 -12.89 7.27
CA LEU A 390 -36.94 -12.83 6.30
C LEU A 390 -37.02 -14.12 5.47
N TYR A 391 -37.21 -15.25 6.16
CA TYR A 391 -37.10 -16.59 5.56
C TYR A 391 -38.11 -16.85 4.43
N SER A 392 -39.29 -16.25 4.49
CA SER A 392 -40.31 -16.35 3.43
C SER A 392 -39.89 -15.69 2.11
N LYS A 393 -38.98 -14.71 2.14
CA LYS A 393 -38.36 -14.12 0.95
C LYS A 393 -37.12 -14.92 0.51
N ALA A 394 -36.36 -15.49 1.45
CA ALA A 394 -35.13 -16.23 1.16
C ALA A 394 -35.37 -17.61 0.51
N GLU A 395 -36.35 -18.37 1.01
CA GLU A 395 -36.65 -19.73 0.52
C GLU A 395 -36.89 -19.81 -0.99
N PRO A 396 -37.78 -19.01 -1.60
CA PRO A 396 -38.03 -19.11 -3.04
C PRO A 396 -36.78 -18.78 -3.88
N LEU A 397 -35.93 -17.86 -3.43
CA LEU A 397 -34.71 -17.49 -4.15
C LEU A 397 -33.64 -18.59 -4.08
N PHE A 398 -33.47 -19.24 -2.93
CA PHE A 398 -32.56 -20.39 -2.83
C PHE A 398 -33.06 -21.60 -3.63
N VAL A 399 -34.37 -21.84 -3.65
CA VAL A 399 -34.97 -22.91 -4.47
C VAL A 399 -34.77 -22.63 -5.96
N ASP A 400 -34.98 -21.39 -6.40
CA ASP A 400 -34.74 -21.00 -7.80
C ASP A 400 -33.27 -21.12 -8.18
N CYS A 401 -32.36 -20.58 -7.35
CA CYS A 401 -30.90 -20.69 -7.55
C CYS A 401 -30.46 -22.16 -7.66
N LEU A 402 -30.96 -23.03 -6.78
CA LEU A 402 -30.67 -24.47 -6.84
C LEU A 402 -31.21 -25.12 -8.11
N ALA A 403 -32.46 -24.85 -8.50
CA ALA A 403 -33.06 -25.42 -9.69
C ALA A 403 -32.31 -25.00 -10.97
N ARG A 404 -31.84 -23.75 -11.02
CA ARG A 404 -31.09 -23.21 -12.16
C ARG A 404 -29.68 -23.75 -12.22
N THR A 405 -28.91 -23.68 -11.13
CA THR A 405 -27.54 -24.24 -11.07
C THR A 405 -27.54 -25.75 -11.37
N THR A 406 -28.52 -26.51 -10.87
CA THR A 406 -28.66 -27.94 -11.19
C THR A 406 -28.88 -28.19 -12.68
N ARG A 407 -29.68 -27.34 -13.34
CA ARG A 407 -29.97 -27.44 -14.78
C ARG A 407 -28.77 -27.07 -15.64
N THR A 408 -28.02 -26.05 -15.24
CA THR A 408 -26.95 -25.45 -16.07
C THR A 408 -25.59 -26.10 -15.83
N LEU A 409 -25.26 -26.41 -14.57
CA LEU A 409 -23.93 -26.89 -14.16
C LEU A 409 -23.93 -28.37 -13.78
N GLY A 410 -25.11 -28.95 -13.49
CA GLY A 410 -25.26 -30.32 -13.03
C GLY A 410 -25.13 -30.46 -11.51
N MET A 411 -25.63 -31.57 -10.97
CA MET A 411 -25.79 -31.76 -9.52
C MET A 411 -24.46 -31.92 -8.73
N ASP A 412 -23.37 -32.26 -9.42
CA ASP A 412 -22.05 -32.45 -8.79
C ASP A 412 -21.17 -31.18 -8.83
N HIS A 413 -21.65 -30.10 -9.43
CA HIS A 413 -20.88 -28.85 -9.53
C HIS A 413 -20.78 -28.15 -8.16
N PRO A 414 -19.62 -27.57 -7.81
CA PRO A 414 -19.43 -26.86 -6.54
C PRO A 414 -20.52 -25.80 -6.24
N ASP A 415 -20.93 -25.02 -7.23
CA ASP A 415 -21.97 -23.99 -7.05
C ASP A 415 -23.37 -24.57 -6.76
N THR A 416 -23.69 -25.72 -7.35
CA THR A 416 -24.94 -26.44 -7.08
C THR A 416 -24.93 -27.01 -5.66
N LEU A 417 -23.79 -27.55 -5.24
CA LEU A 417 -23.58 -28.02 -3.87
C LEU A 417 -23.64 -26.86 -2.86
N GLN A 418 -23.06 -25.69 -3.19
CA GLN A 418 -23.16 -24.49 -2.37
C GLN A 418 -24.61 -23.99 -2.26
N SER A 419 -25.37 -24.03 -3.35
CA SER A 419 -26.80 -23.68 -3.35
C SER A 419 -27.64 -24.63 -2.49
N LEU A 420 -27.37 -25.93 -2.55
CA LEU A 420 -27.94 -26.94 -1.65
C LEU A 420 -27.61 -26.64 -0.18
N ASN A 421 -26.35 -26.27 0.12
CA ASN A 421 -25.92 -25.90 1.47
C ASN A 421 -26.75 -24.75 2.02
N ASN A 422 -26.88 -23.69 1.21
CA ASN A 422 -27.52 -22.46 1.63
C ASN A 422 -29.00 -22.69 1.94
N LEU A 423 -29.67 -23.54 1.15
CA LEU A 423 -31.05 -23.97 1.41
C LEU A 423 -31.16 -24.86 2.66
N ALA A 424 -30.24 -25.80 2.86
CA ALA A 424 -30.19 -26.63 4.07
C ALA A 424 -29.96 -25.80 5.34
N ALA A 425 -29.05 -24.82 5.26
CA ALA A 425 -28.77 -23.88 6.35
C ALA A 425 -29.98 -22.99 6.66
N LEU A 426 -30.71 -22.52 5.65
CA LEU A 426 -31.96 -21.78 5.83
C LEU A 426 -32.99 -22.64 6.60
N TYR A 427 -33.18 -23.91 6.23
CA TYR A 427 -34.09 -24.80 6.95
C TYR A 427 -33.62 -25.13 8.36
N ASN A 428 -32.31 -25.28 8.57
CA ASN A 428 -31.76 -25.48 9.90
C ASN A 428 -32.02 -24.28 10.83
N GLN A 429 -31.83 -23.04 10.34
CA GLN A 429 -32.14 -21.82 11.10
C GLN A 429 -33.63 -21.71 11.44
N GLN A 430 -34.51 -22.16 10.54
CA GLN A 430 -35.96 -22.24 10.79
C GLN A 430 -36.37 -23.42 11.69
N ARG A 431 -35.42 -24.27 12.12
CA ARG A 431 -35.67 -25.53 12.85
C ARG A 431 -36.50 -26.55 12.08
N LEU A 432 -36.54 -26.44 10.74
CA LEU A 432 -37.18 -27.38 9.83
C LEU A 432 -36.22 -28.52 9.47
N TYR A 433 -35.75 -29.25 10.49
CA TYR A 433 -34.68 -30.24 10.33
C TYR A 433 -35.04 -31.38 9.37
N THR A 434 -36.32 -31.76 9.29
CA THR A 434 -36.82 -32.78 8.36
C THR A 434 -36.67 -32.38 6.88
N LYS A 435 -36.64 -31.08 6.58
CA LYS A 435 -36.33 -30.56 5.24
C LYS A 435 -34.83 -30.36 5.02
N ALA A 436 -34.09 -30.01 6.07
CA ALA A 436 -32.64 -29.77 5.97
C ALA A 436 -31.85 -31.07 5.72
N VAL A 437 -32.16 -32.15 6.47
CA VAL A 437 -31.38 -33.41 6.43
C VAL A 437 -31.30 -34.03 5.02
N PRO A 438 -32.39 -34.17 4.25
CA PRO A 438 -32.30 -34.76 2.91
C PRO A 438 -31.35 -34.01 1.97
N LEU A 439 -31.38 -32.67 1.99
CA LEU A 439 -30.49 -31.83 1.17
C LEU A 439 -29.03 -32.03 1.57
N CYS A 440 -28.81 -32.06 2.88
CA CYS A 440 -27.53 -32.30 3.51
C CYS A 440 -26.91 -33.65 3.11
N VAL A 441 -27.71 -34.72 3.15
CA VAL A 441 -27.31 -36.08 2.77
C VAL A 441 -26.95 -36.15 1.29
N ILE A 442 -27.73 -35.50 0.42
CA ILE A 442 -27.45 -35.43 -1.02
C ILE A 442 -26.09 -34.76 -1.27
N CYS A 443 -25.82 -33.63 -0.61
CA CYS A 443 -24.52 -32.95 -0.71
C CYS A 443 -23.37 -33.85 -0.25
N VAL A 444 -23.44 -34.39 0.98
CA VAL A 444 -22.37 -35.21 1.56
C VAL A 444 -22.06 -36.43 0.69
N ALA A 445 -23.10 -37.10 0.17
CA ALA A 445 -22.93 -38.27 -0.69
C ALA A 445 -22.19 -37.96 -2.00
N ARG A 446 -22.32 -36.73 -2.51
CA ARG A 446 -21.71 -36.29 -3.77
C ARG A 446 -20.33 -35.67 -3.58
N THR A 447 -20.07 -35.06 -2.43
CA THR A 447 -18.76 -34.50 -2.09
C THR A 447 -17.75 -35.55 -1.63
N ALA A 448 -18.19 -36.74 -1.18
CA ALA A 448 -17.33 -37.79 -0.59
C ALA A 448 -16.47 -38.59 -1.61
N THR A 449 -16.12 -38.03 -2.78
CA THR A 449 -15.21 -38.68 -3.74
C THR A 449 -13.75 -38.26 -3.49
N GLU A 450 -12.81 -39.22 -3.59
CA GLU A 450 -11.51 -39.28 -2.88
C GLU A 450 -10.43 -38.20 -3.20
N ASN A 451 -10.73 -37.06 -3.83
CA ASN A 451 -9.72 -36.02 -4.09
C ASN A 451 -10.30 -34.61 -4.33
N ASP A 452 -11.18 -34.13 -3.44
CA ASP A 452 -11.79 -32.80 -3.60
C ASP A 452 -10.97 -31.69 -2.88
N PRO A 453 -10.47 -30.66 -3.60
CA PRO A 453 -9.78 -29.51 -3.01
C PRO A 453 -10.65 -28.62 -2.10
N ASN A 454 -11.96 -28.82 -2.02
CA ASN A 454 -12.90 -27.99 -1.24
C ASN A 454 -13.20 -28.48 0.19
N LEU A 455 -12.17 -28.93 0.92
CA LEU A 455 -12.29 -29.46 2.29
C LEU A 455 -13.04 -28.53 3.28
N LEU A 456 -12.96 -27.20 3.08
CA LEU A 456 -13.64 -26.22 3.92
C LEU A 456 -15.17 -26.24 3.75
N GLN A 457 -15.64 -26.43 2.51
CA GLN A 457 -17.07 -26.56 2.21
C GLN A 457 -17.62 -27.83 2.88
N HIS A 458 -16.88 -28.94 2.81
CA HIS A 458 -17.23 -30.22 3.44
C HIS A 458 -17.49 -30.06 4.94
N LEU A 459 -16.61 -29.35 5.67
CA LEU A 459 -16.76 -29.11 7.11
C LEU A 459 -18.03 -28.34 7.47
N ILE A 460 -18.44 -27.37 6.65
CA ILE A 460 -19.68 -26.61 6.85
C ILE A 460 -20.89 -27.52 6.66
N PHE A 461 -20.88 -28.37 5.63
CA PHE A 461 -21.95 -29.35 5.39
C PHE A 461 -22.10 -30.30 6.58
N TYR A 462 -21.01 -30.94 7.01
CA TYR A 462 -21.04 -31.86 8.15
C TYR A 462 -21.58 -31.19 9.42
N ASN A 463 -21.29 -29.90 9.63
CA ASN A 463 -21.82 -29.15 10.77
C ASN A 463 -23.34 -28.93 10.68
N VAL A 464 -23.85 -28.47 9.53
CA VAL A 464 -25.30 -28.28 9.33
C VAL A 464 -26.05 -29.62 9.43
N CYS A 465 -25.49 -30.68 8.85
CA CYS A 465 -26.10 -32.01 8.87
C CYS A 465 -26.07 -32.61 10.27
N GLY A 466 -24.92 -32.57 10.95
CA GLY A 466 -24.75 -33.05 12.31
C GLY A 466 -25.66 -32.32 13.31
N THR A 467 -25.77 -30.99 13.19
CA THR A 467 -26.68 -30.19 14.02
C THR A 467 -28.14 -30.59 13.79
N SER A 468 -28.53 -30.80 12.53
CA SER A 468 -29.91 -31.19 12.18
C SER A 468 -30.26 -32.59 12.70
N LEU A 469 -29.36 -33.56 12.54
CA LEU A 469 -29.53 -34.93 13.02
C LEU A 469 -29.58 -35.01 14.54
N TYR A 470 -28.65 -34.34 15.23
CA TYR A 470 -28.64 -34.25 16.68
C TYR A 470 -29.96 -33.69 17.23
N LYS A 471 -30.51 -32.64 16.59
CA LYS A 471 -31.80 -32.05 16.99
C LYS A 471 -33.01 -32.93 16.69
N LEU A 472 -32.89 -33.88 15.77
CA LEU A 472 -33.90 -34.90 15.49
C LEU A 472 -33.75 -36.16 16.37
N GLY A 473 -32.68 -36.27 17.16
CA GLY A 473 -32.43 -37.40 18.06
C GLY A 473 -31.80 -38.62 17.38
N HIS A 474 -31.08 -38.40 16.27
CA HIS A 474 -30.33 -39.43 15.54
C HIS A 474 -28.85 -39.44 15.90
#